data_AF-A0A1D6LKY1-F1
#
_entry.id   AF-A0A1D6LKY1-F1
#
_cell.length_a   1.000
_cell.length_b   1.000
_cell.length_c   1.000
_cell.angle_alpha   90.00
_cell.angle_beta   90.00
_cell.angle_gamma   90.00
#
_symmetry.space_group_name_H-M   'P 1'
#
loop_
_entity.id
_entity.type
_entity.pdbx_description
1 polymer ?
#
loop_
_entity_poly.entity_id
_entity_poly.type
_entity_poly.pdbx_seq_one_letter_code
_entity_poly.pdbx_strand_id
1 'polypeptide(L)'
;MNFFDVIQCYAMQVFSLSVWEIGTLLTLGPTDSCEFFHDPFKGRSLGTVHQENIYHIISSFDINSEEGKVRKVLKIEPTPDGNGRFFNLSVQNRLINVDESIYIPITKGEFAVIVSTFNYIIPHLMGWSTFVSSIKPEESRPYSRPQSTSEYEWRR
;
A
#
# COMPACT_ATOMS: atom_id res chain seq x y z
N MET A 1 14.08 -9.74 0.69
CA MET A 1 13.79 -8.70 -0.32
C MET A 1 12.33 -8.34 -0.16
N ASN A 2 12.04 -7.17 0.40
CA ASN A 2 10.68 -6.71 0.60
C ASN A 2 10.16 -6.12 -0.71
N PHE A 3 8.96 -6.51 -1.14
CA PHE A 3 8.32 -6.08 -2.39
C PHE A 3 7.92 -4.58 -2.39
N PHE A 4 8.40 -3.79 -1.44
CA PHE A 4 7.97 -2.41 -1.19
C PHE A 4 8.74 -1.35 -1.98
N ASP A 5 9.81 -1.71 -2.70
CA ASP A 5 10.68 -0.78 -3.44
C ASP A 5 10.35 -0.77 -4.94
N VAL A 6 9.09 -0.59 -5.33
CA VAL A 6 8.68 -0.60 -6.75
C VAL A 6 8.19 0.78 -7.13
N ILE A 7 9.08 1.78 -7.16
CA ILE A 7 9.37 2.75 -8.25
C ILE A 7 10.65 3.47 -7.84
N GLN A 8 11.80 3.16 -8.47
CA GLN A 8 13.07 3.85 -8.19
C GLN A 8 13.64 4.40 -9.50
N CYS A 9 13.66 5.72 -9.63
CA CYS A 9 14.37 6.43 -10.71
C CYS A 9 15.38 7.42 -10.10
N TYR A 10 16.25 8.02 -10.93
CA TYR A 10 17.54 8.68 -10.66
C TYR A 10 17.54 9.89 -9.65
N ALA A 11 16.88 9.77 -8.50
CA ALA A 11 16.89 10.65 -7.32
C ALA A 11 16.31 9.96 -6.04
N MET A 12 16.14 8.62 -6.06
CA MET A 12 15.76 7.73 -4.93
C MET A 12 14.52 8.14 -4.09
N GLN A 13 13.46 8.65 -4.71
CA GLN A 13 12.15 8.75 -4.04
C GLN A 13 11.42 7.42 -4.07
N VAL A 14 10.92 6.98 -2.91
CA VAL A 14 10.22 5.70 -2.71
C VAL A 14 8.77 5.93 -2.26
N PHE A 15 7.86 5.12 -2.80
CA PHE A 15 6.45 5.03 -2.43
C PHE A 15 6.07 3.56 -2.23
N SER A 16 5.57 3.20 -1.05
CA SER A 16 5.13 1.85 -0.73
C SER A 16 3.66 1.66 -1.09
N LEU A 17 3.28 0.53 -1.70
CA LEU A 17 1.88 0.19 -1.95
C LEU A 17 1.40 -0.89 -0.97
N SER A 18 0.26 -0.63 -0.34
CA SER A 18 -0.46 -1.62 0.46
C SER A 18 -1.26 -2.59 -0.44
N VAL A 19 -1.66 -3.74 0.11
CA VAL A 19 -2.49 -4.73 -0.61
C VAL A 19 -3.80 -4.10 -1.11
N TRP A 20 -4.37 -3.16 -0.35
CA TRP A 20 -5.58 -2.44 -0.76
C TRP A 20 -5.33 -1.52 -1.97
N GLU A 21 -4.26 -0.73 -1.93
CA GLU A 21 -3.89 0.18 -3.03
C GLU A 21 -3.52 -0.59 -4.30
N ILE A 22 -2.86 -1.76 -4.14
CA ILE A 22 -2.64 -2.71 -5.25
C ILE A 22 -3.98 -3.17 -5.82
N GLY A 23 -4.95 -3.51 -4.97
CA GLY A 23 -6.31 -3.88 -5.40
C GLY A 23 -6.99 -2.79 -6.22
N THR A 24 -6.90 -1.53 -5.77
CA THR A 24 -7.41 -0.38 -6.54
C THR A 24 -6.76 -0.29 -7.92
N LEU A 25 -5.43 -0.43 -7.99
CA LEU A 25 -4.68 -0.37 -9.25
C LEU A 25 -5.07 -1.49 -10.21
N LEU A 26 -5.32 -2.71 -9.70
CA LEU A 26 -5.78 -3.85 -10.50
C LEU A 26 -7.18 -3.65 -11.10
N THR A 27 -8.04 -2.90 -10.41
CA THR A 27 -9.42 -2.63 -10.86
C THR A 27 -9.55 -1.40 -11.76
N LEU A 28 -8.46 -0.68 -12.04
CA LEU A 28 -8.50 0.52 -12.88
C LEU A 28 -8.96 0.19 -14.32
N GLY A 29 -10.08 0.76 -14.72
CA GLY A 29 -10.52 0.76 -16.11
C GLY A 29 -9.59 1.56 -17.03
N PRO A 30 -9.72 1.41 -18.37
CA PRO A 30 -8.80 2.02 -19.34
C PRO A 30 -8.69 3.55 -19.24
N THR A 31 -9.76 4.21 -18.79
CA THR A 31 -9.87 5.67 -18.66
C THR A 31 -9.78 6.14 -17.21
N ASP A 32 -9.67 5.21 -16.27
CA ASP A 32 -9.73 5.53 -14.85
C ASP A 32 -8.37 5.98 -14.35
N SER A 33 -8.40 6.88 -13.37
CA SER A 33 -7.26 7.32 -12.61
C SER A 33 -7.42 6.98 -11.13
N CYS A 34 -6.31 6.89 -10.41
CA CYS A 34 -6.33 6.83 -8.95
C CYS A 34 -5.17 7.64 -8.34
N GLU A 35 -5.34 7.99 -7.07
CA GLU A 35 -4.37 8.77 -6.32
C GLU A 35 -4.23 8.19 -4.91
N PHE A 36 -2.98 8.02 -4.48
CA PHE A 36 -2.61 7.48 -3.17
C PHE A 36 -1.81 8.50 -2.37
N PHE A 37 -2.13 8.63 -1.08
CA PHE A 37 -1.56 9.65 -0.20
C PHE A 37 -0.88 9.04 1.01
N HIS A 38 0.42 9.28 1.16
CA HIS A 38 1.22 8.79 2.27
C HIS A 38 1.82 9.97 3.04
N ASP A 39 1.58 9.99 4.35
CA ASP A 39 2.25 10.89 5.29
C ASP A 39 3.19 10.07 6.17
N PRO A 40 4.52 10.18 6.00
CA PRO A 40 5.50 9.40 6.77
C PRO A 40 5.45 9.62 8.29
N PHE A 41 4.88 10.74 8.72
CA PHE A 41 4.82 11.16 10.12
C PHE A 41 3.42 11.05 10.72
N LYS A 42 2.46 10.46 10.00
CA LYS A 42 1.10 10.26 10.51
C LYS A 42 1.12 9.56 11.87
N GLY A 43 0.53 10.19 12.89
CA GLY A 43 0.48 9.66 14.26
C GLY A 43 1.81 9.68 15.02
N ARG A 44 2.85 10.37 14.53
CA ARG A 44 4.12 10.56 15.24
C ARG A 44 4.14 11.91 15.98
N SER A 45 3.78 11.87 17.25
CA SER A 45 4.05 12.95 18.22
C SER A 45 5.42 12.73 18.87
N LEU A 46 6.32 13.71 18.83
CA LEU A 46 7.62 13.63 19.49
C LEU A 46 7.44 13.76 21.03
N GLY A 47 7.21 12.65 21.71
CA GLY A 47 7.03 12.63 23.17
C GLY A 47 8.38 12.64 23.90
N THR A 48 8.79 13.78 24.46
CA THR A 48 9.89 13.84 25.43
C THR A 48 9.29 13.80 26.84
N VAL A 49 9.32 12.65 27.50
CA VAL A 49 8.92 12.53 28.92
C VAL A 49 10.11 12.95 29.78
N HIS A 50 10.21 14.25 30.06
CA HIS A 50 10.83 14.70 31.30
C HIS A 50 9.68 15.01 32.26
N GLN A 51 9.60 14.27 33.37
CA GLN A 51 8.76 14.62 34.53
C GLN A 51 8.99 16.12 34.80
N GLU A 52 7.99 16.99 34.68
CA GLU A 52 6.91 17.26 35.62
C GLU A 52 5.79 18.03 34.85
N ASN A 53 4.51 17.79 35.16
CA ASN A 53 3.28 18.50 34.71
C ASN A 53 2.53 17.98 33.47
N ILE A 54 1.40 17.31 33.72
CA ILE A 54 0.44 16.78 32.75
C ILE A 54 -0.12 17.86 31.79
N TYR A 55 -0.37 19.08 32.28
CA TYR A 55 -0.90 20.17 31.44
C TYR A 55 0.11 20.68 30.41
N HIS A 56 1.41 20.64 30.72
CA HIS A 56 2.47 20.99 29.77
C HIS A 56 2.70 19.88 28.74
N ILE A 57 2.49 18.62 29.13
CA ILE A 57 2.62 17.46 28.24
C ILE A 57 1.54 17.48 27.15
N ILE A 58 0.28 17.76 27.49
CA ILE A 58 -0.83 17.79 26.53
C ILE A 58 -0.66 18.89 25.47
N SER A 59 -0.22 20.10 25.87
CA SER A 59 0.05 21.17 24.91
C SER A 59 1.30 20.92 24.06
N SER A 60 2.29 20.19 24.60
CA SER A 60 3.53 19.83 23.89
C SER A 60 3.36 18.71 22.86
N PHE A 61 2.34 17.86 23.05
CA PHE A 61 2.09 16.67 22.22
C PHE A 61 1.67 17.03 20.79
N ASP A 62 0.88 18.09 20.62
CA ASP A 62 0.42 18.56 19.31
C ASP A 62 1.44 19.51 18.61
N ILE A 63 2.11 20.39 19.36
CA ILE A 63 3.02 21.40 18.79
C ILE A 63 4.32 20.83 18.21
N ASN A 64 4.74 19.63 18.63
CA ASN A 64 5.94 18.95 18.13
C ASN A 64 5.62 17.81 17.15
N SER A 65 4.38 17.75 16.65
CA SER A 65 4.02 16.76 15.64
C SER A 65 4.65 17.14 14.29
N GLU A 66 5.32 16.18 13.66
CA GLU A 66 5.78 16.31 12.27
C GLU A 66 4.71 15.87 11.25
N GLU A 67 3.52 15.49 11.74
CA GLU A 67 2.36 15.12 10.92
C GLU A 67 1.92 16.27 10.02
N GLY A 68 1.59 15.95 8.77
CA GLY A 68 1.16 16.91 7.76
C GLY A 68 2.28 17.73 7.12
N LYS A 69 3.53 17.60 7.59
CA LYS A 69 4.66 18.37 7.07
C LYS A 69 5.33 17.73 5.86
N VAL A 70 5.30 16.41 5.76
CA VAL A 70 5.74 15.67 4.57
C VAL A 70 4.57 14.90 3.97
N ARG A 71 4.37 15.08 2.68
CA ARG A 71 3.30 14.45 1.91
C ARG A 71 3.90 13.81 0.68
N LYS A 72 3.63 12.51 0.50
CA LYS A 72 3.89 11.80 -0.74
C LYS A 72 2.58 11.47 -1.42
N VAL A 73 2.52 11.72 -2.71
CA VAL A 73 1.34 11.49 -3.54
C VAL A 73 1.77 10.68 -4.74
N LEU A 74 1.15 9.52 -4.96
CA LEU A 74 1.31 8.76 -6.20
C LEU A 74 0.01 8.85 -6.98
N LYS A 75 0.08 9.44 -8.18
CA LYS A 75 -1.03 9.55 -9.12
C LYS A 75 -0.80 8.63 -10.30
N ILE A 76 -1.84 7.91 -10.69
CA ILE A 76 -1.86 7.08 -11.89
C ILE A 76 -3.00 7.59 -12.78
N GLU A 77 -2.66 8.06 -13.97
CA GLU A 77 -3.61 8.65 -14.92
C GLU A 77 -3.46 7.99 -16.30
N PRO A 78 -4.54 7.84 -17.09
CA PRO A 78 -4.42 7.39 -18.46
C PRO A 78 -3.68 8.41 -19.31
N THR A 79 -2.90 7.94 -20.28
CA THR A 79 -2.26 8.84 -21.25
C THR A 79 -3.30 9.42 -22.22
N PRO A 80 -3.14 10.66 -22.74
CA PRO A 80 -4.11 11.27 -23.67
C PRO A 80 -4.31 10.48 -24.97
N ASP A 81 -3.30 9.72 -25.38
CA ASP A 81 -3.31 8.83 -26.55
C ASP A 81 -3.97 7.46 -26.24
N GLY A 82 -4.33 7.19 -24.97
CA GLY A 82 -4.95 5.94 -24.51
C GLY A 82 -4.03 4.72 -24.56
N ASN A 83 -2.74 4.91 -24.87
CA ASN A 83 -1.82 3.81 -25.14
C ASN A 83 -1.01 3.36 -23.91
N GLY A 84 -1.22 4.01 -22.77
CA GLY A 84 -0.53 3.74 -21.52
C GLY A 84 -1.10 4.51 -20.35
N ARG A 85 -0.28 4.66 -19.32
CA ARG A 85 -0.57 5.40 -18.10
C ARG A 85 0.62 6.24 -17.69
N PHE A 86 0.38 7.36 -17.05
CA PHE A 86 1.40 8.15 -16.38
C PHE A 86 1.39 7.84 -14.89
N PHE A 87 2.57 7.54 -14.36
CA PHE A 87 2.80 7.42 -12.93
C PHE A 87 3.51 8.69 -12.49
N ASN A 88 2.86 9.48 -11.64
CA ASN A 88 3.42 10.70 -11.07
C ASN A 88 3.61 10.53 -9.56
N LEU A 89 4.86 10.51 -9.12
CA LEU A 89 5.22 10.54 -7.72
C LEU A 89 5.60 11.97 -7.33
N SER A 90 4.79 12.61 -6.50
CA SER A 90 5.03 13.95 -5.96
C SER A 90 5.38 13.87 -4.46
N VAL A 91 6.47 14.50 -4.06
CA VAL A 91 6.94 14.59 -2.67
C VAL A 91 7.02 16.06 -2.27
N GLN A 92 6.18 16.42 -1.31
CA GLN A 92 6.14 17.74 -0.70
C GLN A 92 6.69 17.65 0.71
N ASN A 93 7.69 18.48 1.03
CA ASN A 93 8.22 18.65 2.36
C ASN A 93 8.23 20.13 2.73
N ARG A 94 7.28 20.52 3.58
CA ARG A 94 7.09 21.92 4.01
C ARG A 94 8.17 22.41 4.97
N LEU A 95 8.92 21.51 5.61
CA LEU A 95 10.00 21.88 6.55
C LEU A 95 11.21 22.47 5.84
N ILE A 96 11.50 21.94 4.66
CA ILE A 96 12.68 22.30 3.84
C ILE A 96 12.27 22.94 2.51
N ASN A 97 10.99 23.29 2.34
CA ASN A 97 10.41 23.88 1.13
C ASN A 97 10.74 23.08 -0.15
N VAL A 98 10.69 21.76 -0.08
CA VAL A 98 10.88 20.88 -1.23
C VAL A 98 9.53 20.50 -1.80
N ASP A 99 9.35 20.67 -3.11
CA ASP A 99 8.19 20.21 -3.88
C ASP A 99 8.72 19.60 -5.19
N GLU A 100 8.94 18.29 -5.15
CA GLU A 100 9.51 17.53 -6.27
C GLU A 100 8.47 16.56 -6.82
N SER A 101 8.40 16.45 -8.15
CA SER A 101 7.53 15.48 -8.80
C SER A 101 8.27 14.77 -9.94
N ILE A 102 8.06 13.47 -10.04
CA ILE A 102 8.65 12.60 -11.04
C ILE A 102 7.52 11.97 -11.85
N TYR A 103 7.61 12.10 -13.17
CA TYR A 103 6.63 11.58 -14.11
C TYR A 103 7.26 10.47 -14.95
N ILE A 104 6.63 9.30 -14.95
CA ILE A 104 7.09 8.14 -15.73
C ILE A 104 5.93 7.66 -16.61
N PRO A 105 6.07 7.71 -17.96
CA PRO A 105 5.13 7.03 -18.84
C PRO A 105 5.31 5.52 -18.74
N ILE A 106 4.20 4.80 -18.63
CA ILE A 106 4.12 3.34 -18.59
C ILE A 106 3.24 2.89 -19.75
N THR A 107 3.78 2.09 -20.64
CA THR A 107 3.05 1.53 -21.77
C THR A 107 2.01 0.50 -21.31
N LYS A 108 1.01 0.20 -22.16
CA LYS A 108 0.04 -0.87 -21.89
C LYS A 108 0.70 -2.24 -21.63
N GLY A 109 1.81 -2.52 -22.31
CA GLY A 109 2.57 -3.76 -22.12
C GLY A 109 3.23 -3.84 -20.74
N GLU A 110 3.91 -2.78 -20.33
CA GLU A 110 4.52 -2.69 -19.00
C GLU A 110 3.47 -2.73 -17.89
N PHE A 111 2.34 -2.03 -18.06
CA PHE A 111 1.24 -2.08 -17.11
C PHE A 111 0.65 -3.48 -16.98
N ALA A 112 0.54 -4.24 -18.07
CA ALA A 112 0.08 -5.63 -18.03
C ALA A 112 1.04 -6.53 -17.23
N VAL A 113 2.36 -6.31 -17.32
CA VAL A 113 3.36 -7.01 -16.50
C VAL A 113 3.17 -6.70 -15.01
N ILE A 114 2.96 -5.42 -14.66
CA ILE A 114 2.69 -5.00 -13.28
C ILE A 114 1.43 -5.69 -12.76
N VAL A 115 0.33 -5.66 -13.51
CA VAL A 115 -0.95 -6.31 -13.15
C VAL A 115 -0.77 -7.82 -12.94
N SER A 116 -0.05 -8.50 -13.84
CA SER A 116 0.24 -9.92 -13.70
C SER A 116 1.05 -10.22 -12.44
N THR A 117 2.05 -9.39 -12.15
CA THR A 117 2.93 -9.56 -10.99
C THR A 117 2.17 -9.31 -9.69
N PHE A 118 1.29 -8.30 -9.66
CA PHE A 118 0.45 -7.99 -8.51
C PHE A 118 -0.55 -9.10 -8.20
N ASN A 119 -1.22 -9.66 -9.22
CA ASN A 119 -2.09 -10.82 -9.02
C ASN A 119 -1.34 -12.02 -8.43
N TYR A 120 -0.10 -12.25 -8.87
CA TYR A 120 0.73 -13.32 -8.35
C TYR A 120 1.16 -13.11 -6.89
N ILE A 121 1.57 -11.89 -6.52
CA ILE A 121 2.15 -11.63 -5.18
C ILE A 121 1.09 -11.48 -4.08
N ILE A 122 -0.15 -11.08 -4.41
CA ILE A 122 -1.20 -10.81 -3.42
C ILE A 122 -1.41 -11.95 -2.41
N PRO A 123 -1.59 -13.23 -2.82
CA PRO A 123 -1.77 -14.33 -1.87
C PRO A 123 -0.58 -14.53 -0.93
N HIS A 124 0.62 -14.16 -1.38
CA HIS A 124 1.82 -14.20 -0.54
C HIS A 124 1.85 -13.05 0.46
N LEU A 125 1.48 -11.83 0.04
CA LEU A 125 1.37 -10.66 0.93
C LEU A 125 0.30 -10.85 2.01
N MET A 126 -0.81 -11.53 1.68
CA MET A 126 -1.86 -11.88 2.64
C MET A 126 -1.47 -13.06 3.57
N GLY A 127 -0.36 -13.74 3.31
CA GLY A 127 0.05 -14.94 4.04
C GLY A 127 -0.74 -16.21 3.69
N TRP A 128 -1.67 -16.17 2.71
CA TRP A 128 -2.48 -17.34 2.33
C TRP A 128 -1.65 -18.50 1.78
N SER A 129 -0.50 -18.20 1.18
CA SER A 129 0.42 -19.23 0.70
C SER A 129 0.93 -20.17 1.81
N THR A 130 1.09 -19.69 3.05
CA THR A 130 1.51 -20.54 4.18
C THR A 130 0.35 -21.44 4.63
N PHE A 131 -0.88 -20.91 4.59
CA PHE A 131 -2.09 -21.68 4.88
C PHE A 131 -2.29 -22.81 3.88
N VAL A 132 -2.25 -22.53 2.57
CA VAL A 132 -2.45 -23.56 1.52
C VAL A 132 -1.36 -24.64 1.60
N SER A 133 -0.11 -24.25 1.88
CA SER A 133 1.01 -25.18 2.03
C SER A 133 0.89 -26.09 3.25
N SER A 134 0.09 -25.72 4.25
CA SER A 134 -0.18 -26.53 5.44
C SER A 134 -1.24 -27.61 5.22
N ILE A 135 -2.01 -27.53 4.13
CA ILE A 135 -3.02 -28.53 3.76
C ILE A 135 -2.28 -29.77 3.27
N LYS A 136 -2.06 -30.73 4.18
CA LYS A 136 -1.56 -32.05 3.81
C LYS A 136 -2.66 -32.79 3.03
N PRO A 137 -2.38 -33.43 1.89
CA PRO A 137 -3.31 -34.37 1.31
C PRO A 137 -3.47 -35.51 2.32
N GLU A 138 -4.62 -35.60 2.98
CA GLU A 138 -4.89 -36.72 3.88
C GLU A 138 -4.99 -37.99 3.04
N GLU A 139 -4.15 -38.97 3.36
CA GLU A 139 -4.12 -40.27 2.70
C GLU A 139 -5.47 -40.98 2.91
N SER A 140 -6.19 -41.20 1.81
CA SER A 140 -7.19 -42.27 1.65
C SER A 140 -8.16 -42.48 2.83
N ARG A 141 -8.97 -41.48 3.17
CA ARG A 141 -10.29 -41.77 3.77
C ARG A 141 -11.32 -41.93 2.65
N PRO A 142 -12.22 -42.93 2.71
CA PRO A 142 -13.31 -43.03 1.74
C PRO A 142 -14.06 -41.70 1.73
N TYR A 143 -14.27 -41.14 0.54
CA TYR A 143 -14.90 -39.84 0.34
C TYR A 143 -16.35 -39.88 0.86
N SER A 144 -16.54 -39.64 2.15
CA SER A 144 -17.79 -39.10 2.67
C SER A 144 -17.77 -37.62 2.32
N ARG A 145 -18.58 -37.24 1.32
CA ARG A 145 -18.84 -35.85 0.96
C ARG A 145 -18.97 -35.03 2.26
N PRO A 146 -18.11 -34.03 2.51
CA PRO A 146 -18.29 -33.17 3.66
C PRO A 146 -19.64 -32.49 3.48
N GLN A 147 -20.62 -32.88 4.29
CA GLN A 147 -21.85 -32.12 4.42
C GLN A 147 -21.38 -30.74 4.88
N SER A 148 -21.74 -29.68 4.15
CA SER A 148 -21.43 -28.31 4.52
C SER A 148 -22.13 -28.00 5.84
N THR A 149 -21.55 -28.44 6.94
CA THR A 149 -22.09 -28.25 8.27
C THR A 149 -21.92 -26.79 8.59
N SER A 150 -23.04 -26.11 8.82
CA SER A 150 -23.16 -24.76 9.39
C SER A 150 -22.63 -24.68 10.83
N GLU A 151 -21.72 -25.57 11.22
CA GLU A 151 -21.21 -25.74 12.58
C GLU A 151 -20.42 -24.51 13.06
N TYR A 152 -19.93 -23.71 12.11
CA TYR A 152 -19.24 -22.44 12.39
C TYR A 152 -20.17 -21.22 12.46
N GLU A 153 -21.44 -21.32 12.05
CA GLU A 153 -22.40 -20.20 12.08
C GLU A 153 -23.11 -20.03 13.44
N TRP A 154 -23.20 -21.08 14.26
CA TRP A 154 -24.11 -21.12 15.42
C TRP A 154 -23.45 -21.19 16.79
N ARG A 155 -22.16 -20.86 16.93
CA ARG A 155 -21.53 -20.66 18.25
C ARG A 155 -21.70 -19.21 18.71
N ARG A 156 -22.91 -18.89 19.19
CA ARG A 156 -23.20 -17.70 20.01
C ARG A 156 -23.28 -18.08 21.48
#